data_AF-A0A4C1VVW7-F1
#
_entry.id   AF-A0A4C1VVW7-F1
#
_cell.length_a   1.000
_cell.length_b   1.000
_cell.length_c   1.000
_cell.angle_alpha   90.00
_cell.angle_beta   90.00
_cell.angle_gamma   90.00
#
_symmetry.space_group_name_H-M   'P 1'
#
loop_
_entity.id
_entity.type
_entity.pdbx_description
1 polymer ?
#
loop_
_entity_poly.entity_id
_entity_poly.type
_entity_poly.pdbx_seq_one_letter_code
_entity_poly.pdbx_strand_id
1 'polypeptide(L)'
;MAPKKNYTLQQMGWVIKAVRKGLKISEAAKKFNVPRITLHNKVTGKSPIECPMVPSTILSKEEENILEIWIKEILDKHIPVTKEDLMDSVQRIIVDKNQETLSKNNRPGKKWYSSFLKRRPTIAEPIATSPAWKAFNAKKKE
;
A
#
# COMPACT_ATOMS: atom_id res chain seq x y z
N MET A 1 -19.46 3.59 -6.51
CA MET A 1 -18.75 2.69 -5.57
C MET A 1 -18.46 1.38 -6.28
N ALA A 2 -17.26 0.83 -6.16
CA ALA A 2 -16.96 -0.49 -6.71
C ALA A 2 -17.79 -1.58 -5.97
N PRO A 3 -18.30 -2.61 -6.65
CA PRO A 3 -19.08 -3.67 -6.02
C PRO A 3 -18.24 -4.42 -4.98
N LYS A 4 -18.82 -4.70 -3.81
CA LYS A 4 -18.17 -5.47 -2.74
C LYS A 4 -17.99 -6.92 -3.19
N LYS A 5 -16.83 -7.51 -2.90
CA LYS A 5 -16.59 -8.93 -3.13
C LYS A 5 -17.39 -9.74 -2.09
N ASN A 6 -18.21 -10.68 -2.55
CA ASN A 6 -18.99 -11.56 -1.67
C ASN A 6 -18.25 -12.85 -1.29
N TYR A 7 -16.93 -12.90 -1.46
CA TYR A 7 -16.10 -14.07 -1.16
C TYR A 7 -14.83 -13.66 -0.42
N THR A 8 -14.39 -14.51 0.51
CA THR A 8 -13.16 -14.35 1.27
C THR A 8 -11.94 -14.89 0.51
N LEU A 9 -10.74 -14.44 0.90
CA LEU A 9 -9.49 -14.98 0.35
C LEU A 9 -9.31 -16.47 0.67
N GLN A 10 -9.72 -16.89 1.87
CA GLN A 10 -9.67 -18.30 2.28
C GLN A 10 -10.57 -19.19 1.43
N GLN A 11 -11.82 -18.77 1.20
CA GLN A 11 -12.72 -19.47 0.28
C GLN A 11 -12.09 -19.63 -1.10
N MET A 12 -11.53 -18.54 -1.64
CA MET A 12 -10.85 -18.59 -2.94
C MET A 12 -9.66 -19.57 -2.97
N GLY A 13 -8.87 -19.62 -1.89
CA GLY A 13 -7.79 -20.60 -1.74
C GLY A 13 -8.28 -22.04 -1.74
N TRP A 14 -9.37 -22.34 -1.02
CA TRP A 14 -9.99 -23.67 -1.03
C TRP A 14 -10.55 -24.04 -2.40
N VAL A 15 -11.21 -23.10 -3.09
CA VAL A 15 -11.76 -23.34 -4.43
C VAL A 15 -10.65 -23.67 -5.42
N ILE A 16 -9.55 -22.92 -5.41
CA ILE A 16 -8.40 -23.16 -6.31
C ILE A 16 -7.78 -24.53 -6.02
N LYS A 17 -7.64 -24.90 -4.74
CA LYS A 17 -7.14 -26.23 -4.34
C LYS A 17 -8.07 -27.34 -4.83
N ALA A 18 -9.39 -27.13 -4.78
CA ALA A 18 -10.39 -28.07 -5.27
C ALA A 18 -10.33 -28.23 -6.81
N VAL A 19 -10.22 -27.13 -7.55
CA VAL A 19 -10.07 -27.16 -9.01
C VAL A 19 -8.79 -27.87 -9.43
N ARG A 20 -7.67 -27.62 -8.72
CA ARG A 20 -6.40 -28.33 -8.96
C ARG A 20 -6.48 -29.83 -8.68
N LYS A 21 -7.37 -30.27 -7.78
CA LYS A 21 -7.66 -31.69 -7.53
C LYS A 21 -8.55 -32.35 -8.61
N GLY A 22 -8.98 -31.61 -9.64
CA GLY A 22 -9.78 -32.13 -10.75
C GLY A 22 -11.26 -31.76 -10.71
N LEU A 23 -11.72 -30.97 -9.74
CA LEU A 23 -13.10 -30.46 -9.76
C LEU A 23 -13.32 -29.45 -10.89
N LYS A 24 -14.48 -29.53 -11.55
CA LYS A 24 -14.87 -28.57 -12.59
C LYS A 24 -15.04 -27.17 -11.98
N ILE A 25 -14.60 -26.14 -12.71
CA ILE A 25 -14.69 -24.74 -12.29
C ILE A 25 -16.13 -24.34 -11.91
N SER A 26 -17.12 -24.82 -12.68
CA SER A 26 -18.55 -24.55 -12.44
C SER A 26 -19.06 -25.18 -11.13
N GLU A 27 -18.67 -26.42 -10.84
CA GLU A 27 -19.06 -27.14 -9.62
C GLU A 27 -18.38 -26.53 -8.39
N ALA A 28 -17.10 -26.21 -8.50
CA ALA A 28 -16.35 -25.55 -7.44
C ALA A 28 -16.92 -24.15 -7.14
N ALA A 29 -17.26 -23.36 -8.17
CA ALA A 29 -17.89 -22.05 -8.00
C ALA A 29 -19.22 -22.14 -7.22
N LYS A 30 -20.08 -23.10 -7.56
CA LYS A 30 -21.35 -23.34 -6.85
C LYS A 30 -21.12 -23.80 -5.40
N LYS A 31 -20.22 -24.77 -5.21
CA LYS A 31 -19.95 -25.38 -3.89
C LYS A 31 -19.44 -24.38 -2.86
N PHE A 32 -18.62 -23.42 -3.30
CA PHE A 32 -17.99 -22.42 -2.44
C PHE A 32 -18.62 -21.02 -2.55
N ASN A 33 -19.73 -20.89 -3.29
CA ASN A 33 -20.44 -19.64 -3.52
C ASN A 33 -19.54 -18.49 -4.04
N VAL A 34 -18.66 -18.80 -5.00
CA VAL A 34 -17.74 -17.84 -5.63
C VAL A 34 -18.15 -17.58 -7.07
N PRO A 35 -18.07 -16.34 -7.59
CA PRO A 35 -18.40 -16.07 -8.99
C PRO A 35 -17.52 -16.88 -9.97
N ARG A 36 -18.17 -17.61 -10.88
CA ARG A 36 -17.51 -18.50 -11.85
C ARG A 36 -16.44 -17.79 -12.69
N ILE A 37 -16.75 -16.58 -13.19
CA ILE A 37 -15.83 -15.79 -14.03
C ILE A 37 -14.59 -15.39 -13.23
N THR A 38 -14.78 -14.97 -11.97
CA THR A 38 -13.67 -14.61 -11.08
C THR A 38 -12.77 -15.80 -10.78
N LEU A 39 -13.35 -16.97 -10.52
CA LEU A 39 -12.59 -18.20 -10.32
C LEU A 39 -11.80 -18.56 -11.58
N HIS A 40 -12.44 -18.53 -12.75
CA HIS A 40 -11.79 -18.79 -14.03
C HIS A 40 -10.59 -17.86 -14.26
N ASN A 41 -10.76 -16.55 -14.05
CA ASN A 41 -9.67 -15.58 -14.23
C ASN A 41 -8.49 -15.82 -13.28
N LYS A 42 -8.76 -16.26 -12.04
CA LYS A 42 -7.71 -16.59 -11.07
C LYS A 42 -6.99 -17.90 -11.38
N VAL A 43 -7.72 -18.91 -11.88
CA VAL A 43 -7.13 -20.20 -12.29
C VAL A 43 -6.30 -20.05 -13.57
N THR A 44 -6.76 -19.24 -14.52
CA THR A 44 -6.07 -18.96 -15.80
C THR A 44 -4.94 -17.93 -15.68
N GLY A 45 -4.73 -17.34 -14.49
CA GLY A 45 -3.67 -16.36 -14.26
C GLY A 45 -3.96 -14.94 -14.78
N LYS A 46 -5.16 -14.68 -15.35
CA LYS A 46 -5.58 -13.34 -15.78
C LYS A 46 -5.69 -12.34 -14.63
N SER A 47 -5.81 -12.81 -13.39
CA SER A 47 -5.81 -11.97 -12.21
C SER A 47 -5.14 -12.69 -11.04
N PRO A 48 -4.34 -11.99 -10.21
CA PRO A 48 -3.70 -12.62 -9.06
C PRO A 48 -4.75 -13.15 -8.06
N ILE A 49 -4.36 -14.17 -7.29
CA ILE A 49 -5.22 -14.80 -6.28
C ILE A 49 -5.56 -13.78 -5.19
N GLU A 50 -4.54 -13.06 -4.74
CA GLU A 50 -4.67 -11.91 -3.87
C GLU A 50 -4.77 -10.66 -4.74
N CYS A 51 -5.95 -10.04 -4.74
CA CYS A 51 -6.11 -8.69 -5.26
C CYS A 51 -6.43 -7.80 -4.06
N PRO A 52 -5.40 -7.34 -3.31
CA PRO A 52 -5.62 -6.32 -2.30
C PRO A 52 -6.31 -5.14 -2.97
N MET A 53 -7.36 -4.61 -2.35
CA MET A 53 -8.08 -3.43 -2.85
C MET A 53 -7.31 -2.14 -2.55
N VAL A 54 -5.98 -2.26 -2.49
CA VAL A 54 -5.08 -1.16 -2.18
C VAL A 54 -4.58 -0.65 -3.52
N PRO A 55 -4.74 0.65 -3.81
CA PRO A 55 -4.16 1.23 -5.02
C PRO A 55 -2.66 0.98 -5.03
N SER A 56 -2.10 0.65 -6.20
CA SER A 56 -0.67 0.48 -6.39
C SER A 56 0.07 1.69 -5.82
N THR A 57 0.88 1.48 -4.80
CA THR A 57 1.69 2.52 -4.19
C THR A 57 2.89 2.82 -5.07
N ILE A 58 3.36 4.08 -5.04
CA ILE A 58 4.57 4.52 -5.76
C ILE A 58 5.79 3.71 -5.31
N LEU A 59 5.81 3.32 -4.03
CA LEU A 59 6.83 2.49 -3.41
C LEU A 59 6.27 1.11 -3.09
N SER A 60 7.12 0.10 -3.21
CA SER A 60 6.88 -1.28 -2.82
C SER A 60 6.80 -1.39 -1.30
N LYS A 61 6.25 -2.50 -0.80
CA LYS A 61 6.06 -2.70 0.65
C LYS A 61 7.39 -2.74 1.40
N GLU A 62 8.41 -3.30 0.75
CA GLU A 62 9.78 -3.42 1.23
C GLU A 62 10.42 -2.03 1.36
N GLU A 63 10.19 -1.16 0.38
CA GLU A 63 10.71 0.21 0.37
C GLU A 63 10.06 1.07 1.45
N GLU A 64 8.75 0.94 1.63
CA GLU A 64 8.06 1.56 2.77
C GLU A 64 8.60 1.07 4.11
N ASN A 65 9.07 -0.18 4.20
CA ASN A 65 9.66 -0.74 5.41
C ASN A 65 11.06 -0.15 5.68
N ILE A 66 11.90 -0.02 4.65
CA ILE A 66 13.21 0.62 4.76
C ILE A 66 13.05 2.08 5.20
N LEU A 67 12.09 2.80 4.61
CA LEU A 67 11.78 4.17 5.03
C LEU A 67 11.29 4.24 6.48
N GLU A 68 10.46 3.30 6.92
CA GLU A 68 10.02 3.24 8.31
C GLU A 68 11.20 3.04 9.28
N ILE A 69 12.13 2.14 8.95
CA ILE A 69 13.33 1.88 9.76
C ILE A 69 14.18 3.15 9.85
N TRP A 70 14.47 3.79 8.71
CA TRP A 70 15.25 5.01 8.64
C TRP A 70 14.62 6.15 9.47
N ILE A 71 13.30 6.34 9.37
CA ILE A 71 12.58 7.35 10.18
C ILE A 71 12.73 7.06 11.67
N LYS A 72 12.62 5.79 12.09
CA LYS A 72 12.78 5.39 13.50
C LYS A 72 14.20 5.70 14.00
N GLU A 73 15.23 5.41 13.21
CA GLU A 73 16.61 5.72 13.57
C GLU A 73 16.86 7.23 13.72
N ILE A 74 16.24 8.05 12.88
CA ILE A 74 16.36 9.51 12.98
C ILE A 74 15.65 10.04 14.22
N LEU A 75 14.47 9.50 14.52
CA LEU A 75 13.71 9.87 15.71
C LEU A 75 14.45 9.46 17.00
N ASP A 76 15.10 8.29 17.02
CA ASP A 76 15.94 7.83 18.13
C ASP A 76 17.12 8.79 18.36
N LYS A 77 17.69 9.35 17.29
CA LYS A 77 18.71 10.39 17.33
C LYS A 77 18.17 11.78 17.67
N HIS A 78 16.88 11.92 17.98
CA HIS A 78 16.21 13.18 18.33
C HIS A 78 16.29 14.25 17.22
N ILE A 79 16.50 13.83 15.98
CA ILE A 79 16.55 14.75 14.84
C ILE A 79 15.10 14.95 14.34
N PRO A 80 14.64 16.20 14.19
CA PRO A 80 13.31 16.46 13.67
C PRO A 80 13.24 16.12 12.18
N VAL A 81 12.35 15.18 11.81
CA VAL A 81 12.03 14.88 10.41
C VAL A 81 10.90 15.78 9.95
N THR A 82 11.17 16.65 8.97
CA THR A 82 10.11 17.45 8.33
C THR A 82 9.45 16.63 7.23
N LYS A 83 8.22 17.01 6.87
CA LYS A 83 7.50 16.41 5.76
C LYS A 83 8.25 16.56 4.44
N GLU A 84 8.88 17.72 4.22
CA GLU A 84 9.68 18.04 3.05
C GLU A 84 10.87 17.10 2.94
N ASP A 85 11.61 16.87 4.04
CA ASP A 85 12.76 15.94 4.07
C ASP A 85 12.36 14.51 3.69
N LEU A 86 11.20 14.05 4.18
CA LEU A 86 10.67 12.74 3.82
C LEU A 86 10.29 12.67 2.34
N MET A 87 9.63 13.71 1.82
CA MET A 87 9.24 13.76 0.41
C MET A 87 10.46 13.80 -0.52
N ASP A 88 11.51 14.52 -0.13
CA ASP A 88 12.74 14.66 -0.92
C ASP A 88 13.54 13.35 -0.92
N SER A 89 13.58 12.67 0.23
CA SER A 89 14.20 11.33 0.35
C SER A 89 13.49 10.30 -0.54
N VAL A 90 12.15 10.31 -0.53
CA VAL A 90 11.35 9.43 -1.38
C VAL A 90 11.52 9.78 -2.86
N GLN A 91 11.57 11.06 -3.21
CA GLN A 91 11.84 11.50 -4.58
C GLN A 91 13.19 10.97 -5.06
N ARG A 92 14.23 11.00 -4.21
CA ARG A 92 15.55 10.46 -4.58
C ARG A 92 15.50 8.96 -4.88
N ILE A 93 14.80 8.18 -4.05
CA ILE A 93 14.58 6.73 -4.29
C ILE A 93 13.88 6.49 -5.64
N ILE A 94 12.88 7.29 -5.98
CA ILE A 94 12.14 7.16 -7.25
C ILE A 94 13.04 7.46 -8.45
N VAL A 95 13.84 8.53 -8.36
CA VAL A 95 14.79 8.93 -9.42
C VAL A 95 15.86 7.86 -9.60
N ASP A 96 16.47 7.36 -8.53
CA ASP A 96 17.51 6.33 -8.58
C ASP A 96 17.01 5.04 -9.25
N LYS A 97 15.71 4.74 -9.11
CA LYS A 97 15.08 3.55 -9.72
C LYS A 97 14.59 3.78 -11.15
N ASN A 98 14.74 4.97 -11.72
CA ASN A 98 14.14 5.36 -13.00
C ASN A 98 12.64 5.02 -13.09
N GLN A 99 11.91 5.05 -11.96
CA GLN A 99 10.48 4.82 -11.97
C GLN A 99 9.78 6.12 -12.36
N GLU A 100 9.15 6.13 -13.53
CA GLU A 100 8.28 7.22 -13.92
C GLU A 100 7.02 7.20 -13.05
N THR A 101 6.83 8.24 -12.25
CA THR A 101 5.57 8.46 -11.54
C THR A 101 4.70 9.44 -12.32
N LEU A 102 3.39 9.31 -12.18
CA LEU A 102 2.41 10.23 -12.77
C LEU A 102 2.47 11.67 -12.19
N SER A 103 3.43 11.96 -11.30
CA SER A 103 3.57 13.26 -10.63
C SER A 103 4.58 14.15 -11.34
N LYS A 104 4.30 15.46 -11.41
CA LYS A 104 5.24 16.46 -11.93
C LYS A 104 6.54 16.39 -11.11
N ASN A 105 7.67 16.11 -11.77
CA ASN A 105 9.01 15.98 -11.20
C ASN A 105 9.26 14.78 -10.27
N ASN A 106 8.48 13.69 -10.38
CA ASN A 106 8.64 12.50 -9.54
C ASN A 106 8.52 12.75 -8.02
N ARG A 107 7.93 13.87 -7.62
CA ARG A 107 7.76 14.23 -6.21
C ARG A 107 6.45 13.68 -5.65
N PRO A 108 6.47 12.94 -4.52
CA PRO A 108 5.25 12.49 -3.86
C PRO A 108 4.41 13.67 -3.36
N GLY A 109 3.13 13.69 -3.71
CA GLY A 109 2.22 14.75 -3.28
C GLY A 109 1.75 14.62 -1.82
N LYS A 110 1.04 15.65 -1.34
CA LYS A 110 0.41 15.66 0.00
C LYS A 110 -0.47 14.43 0.27
N LYS A 111 -1.21 13.96 -0.75
CA LYS A 111 -2.06 12.76 -0.67
C LYS A 111 -1.26 11.49 -0.38
N TRP A 112 -0.06 11.37 -0.97
CA TRP A 112 0.81 10.21 -0.74
C TRP A 112 1.27 10.19 0.71
N TYR A 113 1.75 11.32 1.23
CA TYR A 113 2.19 11.45 2.62
C TYR A 113 1.07 11.10 3.62
N SER A 114 -0.13 11.66 3.45
CA SER A 114 -1.27 11.31 4.32
C SER A 114 -1.64 9.82 4.23
N SER A 115 -1.51 9.21 3.06
CA SER A 115 -1.78 7.77 2.89
C SER A 115 -0.68 6.91 3.50
N PHE A 116 0.58 7.34 3.41
CA PHE A 116 1.74 6.68 4.02
C PHE A 116 1.62 6.64 5.54
N LEU A 117 1.29 7.77 6.18
CA LEU A 117 1.05 7.81 7.62
C LEU A 117 -0.14 6.94 8.06
N LYS A 118 -1.20 6.86 7.25
CA LYS A 118 -2.32 5.94 7.51
C LYS A 118 -1.92 4.46 7.43
N ARG A 119 -0.97 4.12 6.56
CA ARG A 119 -0.44 2.75 6.44
C ARG A 119 0.53 2.40 7.58
N ARG A 120 1.26 3.38 8.10
CA ARG A 120 2.30 3.21 9.12
C ARG A 120 2.02 4.11 10.35
N PRO A 121 1.08 3.72 11.23
CA PRO A 121 0.73 4.52 12.40
C PRO A 121 1.89 4.64 13.41
N THR A 122 2.79 3.65 13.44
CA THR A 122 3.99 3.58 14.29
C THR A 122 4.91 4.80 14.15
N ILE A 123 4.96 5.43 12.99
CA ILE A 123 5.76 6.63 12.72
C ILE A 123 4.91 7.91 12.66
N ALA A 124 3.59 7.80 12.56
CA ALA A 124 2.70 8.95 12.45
C ALA A 124 2.64 9.75 13.76
N GLU A 125 2.59 9.08 14.90
CA GLU A 125 2.50 9.73 16.22
C GLU A 125 3.80 10.49 16.60
N PRO A 126 5.01 9.92 16.43
CA PRO A 126 6.25 10.64 16.71
C PRO A 126 6.43 11.88 15.82
N ILE A 127 6.12 11.76 14.52
CA ILE A 127 6.24 12.88 13.58
C ILE A 127 5.23 13.99 13.94
N ALA A 128 4.01 13.64 14.35
CA ALA A 128 3.00 14.60 14.77
C ALA A 128 3.34 15.29 16.12
N THR A 129 4.05 14.58 17.00
CA THR A 129 4.43 15.10 18.33
C THR A 129 5.68 15.97 18.27
N SER A 130 6.50 15.82 17.23
CA SER A 130 7.74 16.57 17.02
C SER A 130 7.53 18.10 17.14
N PRO A 131 8.33 18.79 17.97
CA PRO A 131 8.25 20.25 18.13
C PRO A 131 8.36 21.01 16.80
N ALA A 132 9.16 20.51 15.85
CA ALA A 132 9.32 21.09 14.53
C ALA A 132 8.02 21.02 13.69
N TRP A 133 7.28 19.91 13.78
CA TRP A 133 5.99 19.75 13.12
C TRP A 133 4.92 20.68 13.70
N LYS A 134 4.89 20.86 15.02
CA LYS A 134 4.00 21.81 15.69
C LYS A 134 4.31 23.26 15.31
N ALA A 135 5.59 23.62 15.29
CA ALA A 135 6.05 24.96 14.88
C ALA A 135 5.75 25.27 13.40
N PHE A 136 5.93 24.30 12.50
CA PHE A 136 5.61 24.46 11.08
C PHE A 136 4.11 24.63 10.82
N ASN A 137 3.25 23.86 11.50
CA ASN A 137 1.80 24.00 11.33
C ASN A 137 1.24 25.25 12.00
N ALA A 138 1.86 25.72 13.09
CA ALA A 138 1.49 26.99 13.73
C ALA A 138 1.70 28.19 12.77
N LYS A 139 2.82 28.22 12.03
CA LYS A 139 3.12 29.27 11.03
C LYS A 139 2.19 29.30 9.82
N LYS A 140 1.35 28.27 9.61
CA LYS A 140 0.47 28.16 8.45
C LYS A 140 -0.99 28.53 8.74
N LYS A 141 -1.26 28.93 9.98
CA LYS A 141 -2.59 29.28 10.49
C LYS A 141 -2.77 30.80 10.69
N GLU A 142 -1.73 31.58 10.41
CA GLU A 142 -1.77 33.01 10.09
C GLU A 142 -1.75 33.19 8.57
#